data_AF-A0A7G1KHW5-F1
#
_entry.id   AF-A0A7G1KHW5-F1
#
_cell.length_a   1.000
_cell.length_b   1.000
_cell.length_c   1.000
_cell.angle_alpha   90.00
_cell.angle_beta   90.00
_cell.angle_gamma   90.00
#
_symmetry.space_group_name_H-M   'P 1'
#
loop_
_entity.id
_entity.type
_entity.pdbx_description
1 polymer ?
#
loop_
_entity_poly.entity_id
_entity_poly.type
_entity_poly.pdbx_seq_one_letter_code
_entity_poly.pdbx_strand_id
1 'polypeptide(L)'
;MRHISIALLACAAALLPTACDRTTEDLNPAPDTTSATPVAPGATTPNAILPPQNSRSVSVPAASAPGQIRHRTCEELAPRVERARSTSGQAGVDQTVAEAIANLPGTPDWQVFTPDQRQAAIAGAHDAATGHCP
;
A
#
# COMPACT_ATOMS: atom_id res chain seq x y z
N MET A 1 11.77 -10.43 57.45
CA MET A 1 10.42 -10.25 58.01
C MET A 1 9.55 -9.54 56.99
N ARG A 2 8.39 -10.13 56.64
CA ARG A 2 7.17 -9.58 55.98
C ARG A 2 7.31 -9.12 54.50
N HIS A 3 6.95 -9.94 53.50
CA HIS A 3 5.61 -10.24 52.90
C HIS A 3 4.88 -8.97 52.38
N ILE A 4 4.49 -8.83 51.09
CA ILE A 4 3.25 -9.32 50.39
C ILE A 4 3.36 -8.71 48.95
N SER A 5 3.34 -9.37 47.78
CA SER A 5 2.35 -10.20 47.03
C SER A 5 1.12 -9.48 46.41
N ILE A 6 0.98 -9.58 45.06
CA ILE A 6 -0.27 -9.59 44.21
C ILE A 6 -0.81 -8.18 43.82
N ALA A 7 -1.27 -7.81 42.60
CA ALA A 7 -2.01 -8.46 41.49
C ALA A 7 -1.70 -7.74 40.14
N LEU A 8 -1.64 -8.37 38.95
CA LEU A 8 -2.75 -8.86 38.08
C LEU A 8 -3.75 -7.76 37.65
N LEU A 9 -3.78 -7.42 36.35
CA LEU A 9 -4.87 -6.89 35.48
C LEU A 9 -4.29 -5.97 34.39
N ALA A 10 -4.71 -5.94 33.12
CA ALA A 10 -5.70 -6.70 32.38
C ALA A 10 -5.35 -6.58 30.89
N CYS A 11 -5.43 -7.70 30.18
CA CYS A 11 -5.41 -7.75 28.73
C CYS A 11 -6.75 -7.22 28.21
N ALA A 12 -6.74 -6.17 27.38
CA ALA A 12 -7.92 -5.72 26.65
C ALA A 12 -7.58 -5.67 25.15
N ALA A 13 -7.63 -6.84 24.53
CA ALA A 13 -7.74 -6.98 23.09
C ALA A 13 -9.14 -6.55 22.67
N ALA A 14 -9.28 -5.31 22.18
CA ALA A 14 -10.47 -4.89 21.45
C ALA A 14 -10.24 -5.12 19.95
N LEU A 15 -10.61 -6.31 19.50
CA LEU A 15 -10.87 -6.61 18.09
C LEU A 15 -12.12 -5.82 17.66
N LEU A 16 -11.97 -4.91 16.70
CA LEU A 16 -13.09 -4.36 15.95
C LEU A 16 -12.82 -4.54 14.45
N PRO A 17 -13.52 -5.47 13.78
CA PRO A 17 -13.62 -5.46 12.33
C PRO A 17 -14.67 -4.41 11.94
N THR A 18 -14.25 -3.25 11.41
CA THR A 18 -15.17 -2.42 10.65
C THR A 18 -15.39 -3.07 9.30
N ALA A 19 -16.50 -3.80 9.21
CA ALA A 19 -17.07 -4.32 7.99
C ALA A 19 -17.18 -3.20 6.94
N CYS A 20 -16.56 -3.41 5.78
CA CYS A 20 -16.87 -2.63 4.59
C CYS A 20 -18.29 -2.98 4.15
N ASP A 21 -19.22 -2.07 4.44
CA ASP A 21 -20.59 -2.13 3.97
C ASP A 21 -20.61 -1.91 2.44
N ARG A 22 -21.12 -2.91 1.72
CA ARG A 22 -21.47 -2.82 0.30
C ARG A 22 -22.98 -2.66 0.23
N THR A 23 -23.46 -1.47 -0.10
CA THR A 23 -24.81 -1.28 -0.64
C THR A 23 -24.75 -0.53 -1.95
N THR A 24 -25.15 -1.28 -2.98
CA THR A 24 -25.66 -0.88 -4.29
C THR A 24 -26.95 -0.05 -4.15
N GLU A 25 -27.33 0.60 -5.26
CA GLU A 25 -28.59 1.31 -5.58
C GLU A 25 -28.45 2.84 -5.56
N ASP A 26 -28.24 3.49 -6.72
CA ASP A 26 -29.22 3.82 -7.79
C ASP A 26 -30.10 5.02 -7.40
N LEU A 27 -30.46 5.83 -8.40
CA LEU A 27 -31.21 7.09 -8.39
C LEU A 27 -30.36 8.39 -8.42
N ASN A 28 -30.13 8.89 -9.62
CA ASN A 28 -30.44 10.30 -9.91
C ASN A 28 -31.01 10.45 -11.34
N PRO A 29 -32.09 11.23 -11.54
CA PRO A 29 -32.91 11.19 -12.74
C PRO A 29 -32.40 12.10 -13.87
N ALA A 30 -32.76 11.75 -15.11
CA ALA A 30 -32.59 12.56 -16.32
C ALA A 30 -33.34 13.91 -16.24
N PRO A 31 -33.07 14.88 -17.13
CA PRO A 31 -33.82 14.86 -18.39
C PRO A 31 -33.11 15.44 -19.65
N ASP A 32 -33.62 14.97 -20.81
CA ASP A 32 -33.76 15.62 -22.13
C ASP A 32 -32.49 16.11 -22.87
N THR A 33 -32.29 15.93 -24.17
CA THR A 33 -33.25 15.92 -25.29
C THR A 33 -32.53 15.47 -26.57
N THR A 34 -33.28 14.91 -27.52
CA THR A 34 -33.23 15.12 -29.00
C THR A 34 -33.22 13.82 -29.82
N SER A 35 -34.35 13.61 -30.49
CA SER A 35 -34.66 12.59 -31.50
C SER A 35 -33.83 12.69 -32.78
N ALA A 36 -33.54 11.55 -33.42
CA ALA A 36 -33.76 11.32 -34.87
C ALA A 36 -33.50 9.85 -35.30
N THR A 37 -34.60 9.17 -35.65
CA THR A 37 -34.88 8.27 -36.81
C THR A 37 -33.90 7.14 -37.21
N PRO A 38 -34.41 5.92 -37.52
CA PRO A 38 -33.59 4.75 -37.87
C PRO A 38 -33.24 4.69 -39.36
N VAL A 39 -32.03 4.21 -39.68
CA VAL A 39 -31.69 3.70 -41.02
C VAL A 39 -31.03 2.33 -40.87
N ALA A 40 -31.68 1.32 -41.43
CA ALA A 40 -31.19 -0.06 -41.53
C ALA A 40 -30.30 -0.23 -42.80
N PRO A 41 -29.97 -1.47 -43.20
CA PRO A 41 -28.72 -2.18 -42.95
C PRO A 41 -27.79 -2.16 -44.18
N GLY A 42 -26.48 -2.02 -43.98
CA GLY A 42 -25.50 -2.04 -45.06
C GLY A 42 -24.22 -2.76 -44.62
N ALA A 43 -24.06 -4.00 -45.07
CA ALA A 43 -22.92 -4.86 -44.78
C ALA A 43 -21.62 -4.35 -45.42
N THR A 44 -20.52 -4.29 -44.67
CA THR A 44 -19.19 -4.70 -45.14
C THR A 44 -18.33 -5.15 -43.94
N THR A 45 -17.64 -6.26 -44.17
CA THR A 45 -16.88 -7.15 -43.27
C THR A 45 -15.75 -6.53 -42.42
N PRO A 46 -15.29 -7.26 -41.38
CA PRO A 46 -14.65 -6.71 -40.18
C PRO A 46 -13.14 -6.47 -40.38
N ASN A 47 -12.71 -5.21 -40.35
CA ASN A 47 -11.34 -4.91 -39.98
C ASN A 47 -11.27 -4.89 -38.46
N ALA A 48 -10.92 -6.06 -37.90
CA ALA A 48 -10.42 -6.18 -36.55
C ALA A 48 -9.33 -5.12 -36.36
N ILE A 49 -9.66 -4.11 -35.56
CA ILE A 49 -8.70 -3.13 -35.05
C ILE A 49 -7.78 -3.92 -34.13
N LEU A 50 -6.72 -4.47 -34.71
CA LEU A 50 -5.60 -5.04 -33.97
C LEU A 50 -5.02 -3.90 -33.11
N PRO A 51 -4.94 -4.04 -31.78
CA PRO A 51 -4.24 -3.04 -30.98
C PRO A 51 -2.78 -2.96 -31.45
N PRO A 52 -2.15 -1.77 -31.46
CA PRO A 52 -0.78 -1.62 -31.93
C PRO A 52 0.15 -2.55 -31.14
N GLN A 53 0.78 -3.50 -31.84
CA GLN A 53 1.72 -4.48 -31.29
C GLN A 53 3.09 -3.86 -30.94
N ASN A 54 3.09 -2.73 -30.22
CA ASN A 54 4.30 -2.18 -29.63
C ASN A 54 4.11 -2.03 -28.12
N SER A 55 3.62 -3.10 -27.48
CA SER A 55 3.76 -3.31 -26.05
C SER A 55 5.21 -3.67 -25.74
N ARG A 56 6.14 -2.71 -25.89
CA ARG A 56 7.35 -2.76 -25.08
C ARG A 56 6.84 -2.63 -23.65
N SER A 57 6.74 -3.76 -22.96
CA SER A 57 6.41 -3.85 -21.55
C SER A 57 7.44 -3.02 -20.79
N VAL A 58 7.17 -1.72 -20.65
CA VAL A 58 7.86 -0.89 -19.69
C VAL A 58 7.45 -1.48 -18.36
N SER A 59 8.37 -2.21 -17.72
CA SER A 59 8.12 -2.82 -16.42
C SER A 59 7.92 -1.69 -15.42
N VAL A 60 6.66 -1.30 -15.24
CA VAL A 60 6.27 -0.32 -14.23
C VAL A 60 6.52 -1.00 -12.89
N PRO A 61 7.21 -0.34 -11.92
CA PRO A 61 7.42 -0.88 -10.58
C PRO A 61 6.13 -1.32 -9.86
N ALA A 62 4.96 -0.86 -10.35
CA ALA A 62 3.63 -1.31 -10.00
C ALA A 62 3.44 -2.84 -10.06
N ALA A 63 4.29 -3.59 -10.77
CA ALA A 63 4.26 -5.05 -10.80
C ALA A 63 4.79 -5.72 -9.51
N SER A 64 5.46 -4.97 -8.62
CA SER A 64 5.98 -5.53 -7.37
C SER A 64 4.85 -5.74 -6.37
N ALA A 65 4.68 -6.98 -5.88
CA ALA A 65 3.70 -7.24 -4.84
C ALA A 65 4.01 -6.43 -3.58
N PRO A 66 3.01 -5.93 -2.83
CA PRO A 66 3.23 -5.16 -1.60
C PRO A 66 4.18 -5.84 -0.62
N GLY A 67 4.07 -7.16 -0.44
CA GLY A 67 4.99 -7.93 0.42
C GLY A 67 6.46 -7.82 0.01
N GLN A 68 6.77 -7.75 -1.29
CA GLN A 68 8.16 -7.59 -1.76
C GLN A 68 8.69 -6.18 -1.48
N ILE A 69 7.84 -5.15 -1.59
CA ILE A 69 8.23 -3.78 -1.25
C ILE A 69 8.49 -3.68 0.25
N ARG A 70 7.61 -4.24 1.09
CA ARG A 70 7.79 -4.32 2.54
C ARG A 70 9.12 -4.98 2.91
N HIS A 71 9.38 -6.17 2.36
CA HIS A 71 10.62 -6.91 2.57
C HIS A 71 11.85 -6.08 2.16
N ARG A 72 11.87 -5.55 0.94
CA ARG A 72 13.00 -4.74 0.43
C ARG A 72 13.25 -3.51 1.29
N THR A 73 12.22 -2.73 1.61
CA THR A 73 12.37 -1.54 2.45
C THR A 73 12.91 -1.90 3.83
N CYS A 74 12.49 -3.04 4.39
CA CYS A 74 13.04 -3.53 5.65
C CYS A 74 14.53 -3.87 5.52
N GLU A 75 14.92 -4.68 4.53
CA GLU A 75 16.32 -5.10 4.35
C GLU A 75 17.26 -3.91 4.10
N GLU A 76 16.83 -2.93 3.30
CA GLU A 76 17.61 -1.73 3.01
C GLU A 76 17.80 -0.86 4.26
N LEU A 77 16.80 -0.80 5.15
CA LEU A 77 16.83 0.02 6.35
C LEU A 77 17.50 -0.68 7.55
N ALA A 78 17.44 -2.01 7.61
CA ALA A 78 17.99 -2.85 8.68
C ALA A 78 19.42 -2.49 9.11
N PRO A 79 20.43 -2.32 8.21
CA PRO A 79 21.78 -1.99 8.63
C PRO A 79 21.90 -0.60 9.28
N ARG A 80 21.08 0.37 8.85
CA ARG A 80 21.06 1.72 9.45
C ARG A 80 20.44 1.66 10.84
N VAL A 81 19.32 0.95 10.97
CA VAL A 81 18.61 0.77 12.25
C VAL A 81 19.48 0.01 13.25
N GLU A 82 20.19 -1.03 12.84
CA GLU A 82 21.09 -1.77 13.73
C GLU A 82 22.24 -0.88 14.25
N ARG A 83 22.83 -0.06 13.38
CA ARG A 83 23.85 0.92 13.80
C ARG A 83 23.27 1.96 14.75
N ALA A 84 22.06 2.44 14.50
CA ALA A 84 21.39 3.38 15.39
C ALA A 84 21.10 2.75 16.75
N ARG A 85 20.67 1.48 16.76
CA ARG A 85 20.44 0.69 17.97
C ARG A 85 21.73 0.54 18.79
N SER A 86 22.85 0.20 18.15
CA SER A 86 24.13 0.03 18.83
C SER A 86 24.71 1.34 19.37
N THR A 87 24.41 2.47 18.73
CA THR A 87 25.00 3.79 19.06
C THR A 87 24.14 4.58 20.04
N SER A 88 22.83 4.52 19.89
CA SER A 88 21.87 5.42 20.55
C SER A 88 20.64 4.71 21.11
N GLY A 89 20.62 3.37 21.09
CA GLY A 89 19.51 2.58 21.59
C GLY A 89 18.22 2.81 20.83
N GLN A 90 17.08 2.61 21.51
CA GLN A 90 15.76 2.69 20.88
C GLN A 90 15.44 4.09 20.33
N ALA A 91 15.88 5.16 21.00
CA ALA A 91 15.64 6.53 20.52
C ALA A 91 16.29 6.77 19.13
N GLY A 92 17.49 6.22 18.90
CA GLY A 92 18.13 6.28 17.60
C GLY A 92 17.42 5.44 16.54
N VAL A 93 16.88 4.28 16.93
CA VAL A 93 16.04 3.43 16.06
C VAL A 93 14.81 4.20 15.62
N ASP A 94 14.06 4.76 16.58
CA ASP A 94 12.81 5.48 16.32
C ASP A 94 13.05 6.69 15.40
N GLN A 95 14.11 7.46 15.67
CA GLN A 95 14.51 8.58 14.82
C GLN A 95 14.88 8.10 13.40
N THR A 96 15.69 7.05 13.28
CA THR A 96 16.11 6.52 11.97
C THR A 96 14.93 6.07 11.13
N VAL A 97 13.94 5.41 11.76
CA VAL A 97 12.71 4.95 11.10
C VAL A 97 11.83 6.13 10.71
N ALA A 98 11.63 7.09 11.61
CA ALA A 98 10.85 8.30 11.32
C ALA A 98 11.45 9.10 10.15
N GLU A 99 12.77 9.27 10.13
CA GLU A 99 13.50 9.90 9.02
C GLU A 99 13.35 9.10 7.72
N ALA A 100 13.45 7.77 7.78
CA ALA A 100 13.26 6.93 6.59
C ALA A 100 11.86 7.11 6.00
N ILE A 101 10.82 7.05 6.84
CA ILE A 101 9.42 7.24 6.42
C ILE A 101 9.21 8.65 5.83
N ALA A 102 9.74 9.69 6.49
CA ALA A 102 9.64 11.06 6.01
C ALA A 102 10.31 11.27 4.63
N ASN A 103 11.34 10.47 4.32
CA ASN A 103 12.06 10.53 3.05
C ASN A 103 11.48 9.62 1.94
N LEU A 104 10.56 8.69 2.26
CA LEU A 104 9.95 7.82 1.26
C LEU A 104 9.32 8.60 0.08
N PRO A 105 8.61 9.73 0.28
CA PRO A 105 8.06 10.52 -0.82
C PRO A 105 9.08 11.10 -1.81
N GLY A 106 10.34 11.23 -1.39
CA GLY A 106 11.43 11.70 -2.22
C GLY A 106 12.08 10.60 -3.07
N THR A 107 11.68 9.33 -2.89
CA THR A 107 12.24 8.22 -3.68
C THR A 107 11.62 8.17 -5.09
N PRO A 108 12.38 7.78 -6.13
CA PRO A 108 11.88 7.71 -7.50
C PRO A 108 10.62 6.83 -7.66
N ASP A 109 10.55 5.74 -6.90
CA ASP A 109 9.47 4.75 -7.01
C ASP A 109 8.17 5.19 -6.31
N TRP A 110 8.24 6.15 -5.37
CA TRP A 110 7.08 6.54 -4.57
C TRP A 110 5.91 7.06 -5.41
N GLN A 111 6.21 7.81 -6.47
CA GLN A 111 5.19 8.42 -7.33
C GLN A 111 4.41 7.37 -8.13
N VAL A 112 5.01 6.21 -8.41
CA VAL A 112 4.38 5.13 -9.17
C VAL A 112 3.82 4.01 -8.29
N PHE A 113 4.10 4.02 -6.98
CA PHE A 113 3.49 3.11 -6.04
C PHE A 113 1.99 3.40 -5.84
N THR A 114 1.20 2.33 -5.88
CA THR A 114 -0.19 2.31 -5.41
C THR A 114 -0.26 2.58 -3.90
N PRO A 115 -1.44 2.93 -3.35
CA PRO A 115 -1.59 3.14 -1.91
C PRO A 115 -1.12 1.95 -1.06
N ASP A 116 -1.43 0.72 -1.46
CA ASP A 116 -1.03 -0.49 -0.73
C ASP A 116 0.49 -0.70 -0.76
N GLN A 117 1.14 -0.37 -1.88
CA GLN A 117 2.59 -0.44 -2.02
C GLN A 117 3.28 0.62 -1.17
N ARG A 118 2.73 1.84 -1.08
CA ARG A 118 3.23 2.89 -0.17
C ARG A 118 3.11 2.48 1.29
N GLN A 119 1.96 1.92 1.66
CA GLN A 119 1.74 1.41 3.01
C GLN A 119 2.69 0.26 3.34
N ALA A 120 2.97 -0.61 2.36
CA ALA A 120 3.93 -1.69 2.51
C ALA A 120 5.37 -1.17 2.72
N ALA A 121 5.78 -0.13 2.00
CA ALA A 121 7.09 0.51 2.24
C ALA A 121 7.18 1.09 3.67
N ILE A 122 6.14 1.77 4.13
CA ILE A 122 6.07 2.28 5.52
C ILE A 122 6.14 1.14 6.53
N ALA A 123 5.38 0.05 6.31
CA ALA A 123 5.42 -1.13 7.15
C ALA A 123 6.81 -1.77 7.18
N GLY A 124 7.50 -1.86 6.05
CA GLY A 124 8.86 -2.36 5.96
C GLY A 124 9.84 -1.52 6.78
N ALA A 125 9.67 -0.19 6.78
CA ALA A 125 10.48 0.69 7.62
C ALA A 125 10.25 0.42 9.12
N HIS A 126 9.01 0.15 9.53
CA HIS A 126 8.70 -0.24 10.92
C HIS A 126 9.23 -1.64 11.26
N ASP A 127 9.17 -2.60 10.34
CA ASP A 127 9.69 -3.95 10.54
C ASP A 127 11.20 -3.94 10.81
N ALA A 128 11.95 -3.07 10.11
CA ALA A 128 13.38 -2.89 10.37
C ALA A 128 13.65 -2.49 11.83
N ALA A 129 12.76 -1.69 12.44
CA ALA A 129 12.83 -1.30 13.86
C ALA A 129 12.77 -2.52 14.80
N THR A 130 12.06 -3.57 14.40
CA THR A 130 11.92 -4.82 15.17
C THR A 130 13.08 -5.80 14.94
N GLY A 131 13.88 -5.58 13.90
CA GLY A 131 14.97 -6.47 13.51
C GLY A 131 14.51 -7.74 12.77
N HIS A 132 13.25 -7.79 12.31
CA HIS A 132 12.72 -8.91 11.55
C HIS A 132 12.11 -8.43 10.24
N CYS A 133 12.68 -8.87 9.11
CA CYS A 133 12.13 -8.59 7.79
C CYS A 133 11.26 -9.77 7.31
N PRO A 134 10.01 -9.52 6.89
CA PRO A 134 9.02 -10.55 6.53
C PRO A 134 9.29 -11.19 5.16
#